data_AF-A0A1H7IBD5-F1
#
_entry.id   AF-A0A1H7IBD5-F1
#
_cell.length_a   1.000
_cell.length_b   1.000
_cell.length_c   1.000
_cell.angle_alpha   90.00
_cell.angle_beta   90.00
_cell.angle_gamma   90.00
#
_symmetry.space_group_name_H-M   'P 1'
#
loop_
_entity.id
_entity.type
_entity.pdbx_description
1 polymer ?
#
loop_
_entity_poly.entity_id
_entity_poly.type
_entity_poly.pdbx_seq_one_letter_code
_entity_poly.pdbx_strand_id
1 'polypeptide(L)'
;MKATTLSFPMHTQLIAFGLELAAIASLGAWAWHTTSGTLRIPATIGLPLLAAAAWGTFATARAQVSGTSVVEIPGVLRLGLELLILGGAALALFDMGSRTPALFYSAVLVLQLLMTKDRLWWLLNH
;
A
#
# COMPACT_ATOMS: atom_id res chain seq x y z
N MET A 1 -7.93 -0.82 -29.77
CA MET A 1 -7.09 -0.04 -28.83
C MET A 1 -5.78 -0.78 -28.66
N LYS A 2 -4.64 -0.17 -29.03
CA LYS A 2 -3.32 -0.78 -28.86
C LYS A 2 -3.09 -1.02 -27.36
N ALA A 3 -2.71 -2.23 -27.00
CA ALA A 3 -2.13 -2.51 -25.69
C ALA A 3 -0.81 -1.71 -25.59
N THR A 4 -0.90 -0.46 -25.17
CA THR A 4 0.24 0.28 -24.63
C THR A 4 0.69 -0.53 -23.42
N THR A 5 1.83 -1.19 -23.54
CA THR A 5 2.58 -1.69 -22.40
C THR A 5 2.72 -0.53 -21.42
N LEU A 6 2.03 -0.61 -20.28
CA LEU A 6 2.21 0.32 -19.15
C LEU A 6 3.65 0.14 -18.66
N SER A 7 4.58 0.84 -19.30
CA SER A 7 5.98 0.91 -18.92
C SER A 7 6.07 1.88 -17.75
N PHE A 8 6.12 1.34 -16.53
CA PHE A 8 6.38 2.16 -15.35
C PHE A 8 7.87 2.42 -15.26
N PRO A 9 8.31 3.69 -15.31
CA PRO A 9 9.73 3.99 -15.25
C PRO A 9 10.29 3.61 -13.87
N MET A 10 11.53 3.10 -13.85
CA MET A 10 12.16 2.51 -12.65
C MET A 10 12.08 3.40 -11.40
N HIS A 11 12.16 4.73 -11.55
CA HIS A 11 12.06 5.66 -10.44
C HIS A 11 10.71 5.61 -9.71
N THR A 12 9.59 5.45 -10.43
CA THR A 12 8.26 5.33 -9.82
C THR A 12 8.08 4.02 -9.05
N GLN A 13 8.74 2.95 -9.49
CA GLN A 13 8.69 1.66 -8.81
C GLN A 13 9.52 1.70 -7.52
N LEU A 14 10.68 2.36 -7.54
CA LEU A 14 11.52 2.52 -6.36
C LEU A 14 10.82 3.35 -5.26
N ILE A 15 10.11 4.41 -5.65
CA ILE A 15 9.32 5.23 -4.73
C ILE A 15 8.18 4.39 -4.12
N ALA A 16 7.44 3.63 -4.96
CA ALA A 16 6.39 2.74 -4.49
C ALA A 16 6.93 1.71 -3.48
N PHE A 17 8.03 1.05 -3.80
CA PHE A 17 8.67 0.07 -2.92
C PHE A 17 9.11 0.71 -1.59
N GLY A 18 9.69 1.92 -1.63
CA GLY A 18 10.02 2.67 -0.41
C GLY A 18 8.79 2.98 0.45
N LEU A 19 7.68 3.39 -0.17
CA LEU A 19 6.41 3.62 0.52
C LEU A 19 5.82 2.33 1.12
N GLU A 20 5.95 1.19 0.43
CA GLU A 20 5.51 -0.12 0.93
C GLU A 20 6.29 -0.55 2.17
N LEU A 21 7.63 -0.45 2.13
CA LEU A 21 8.47 -0.75 3.29
C LEU A 21 8.15 0.16 4.48
N ALA A 22 8.02 1.46 4.22
CA ALA A 22 7.64 2.43 5.25
C ALA A 22 6.24 2.16 5.80
N ALA A 23 5.30 1.67 4.98
CA ALA A 23 3.96 1.30 5.43
C ALA A 23 4.00 0.13 6.41
N ILE A 24 4.66 -0.96 6.04
CA ILE A 24 4.81 -2.16 6.87
C ILE A 24 5.47 -1.82 8.21
N ALA A 25 6.55 -1.02 8.18
CA ALA A 25 7.23 -0.57 9.39
C ALA A 25 6.33 0.31 10.27
N SER A 26 5.60 1.26 9.67
CA SER A 26 4.72 2.17 10.41
C SER A 26 3.53 1.45 11.06
N LEU A 27 2.94 0.47 10.36
CA LEU A 27 1.86 -0.35 10.91
C LEU A 27 2.35 -1.21 12.08
N GLY A 28 3.54 -1.81 11.96
CA GLY A 28 4.14 -2.57 13.06
C GLY A 28 4.43 -1.68 14.28
N ALA A 29 5.04 -0.51 14.07
CA ALA A 29 5.30 0.47 15.12
C ALA A 29 3.99 0.95 15.78
N TRP A 30 2.94 1.19 15.00
CA TRP A 30 1.64 1.60 15.50
C TRP A 30 0.94 0.52 16.31
N ALA A 31 0.99 -0.74 15.88
CA ALA A 31 0.48 -1.87 16.66
C ALA A 31 1.23 -2.02 18.00
N TRP A 32 2.55 -1.83 18.00
CA TRP A 32 3.33 -1.78 19.25
C TRP A 32 2.95 -0.60 20.15
N HIS A 33 2.65 0.55 19.57
CA HIS A 33 2.25 1.76 20.30
C HIS A 33 0.87 1.65 20.94
N THR A 34 -0.10 1.06 20.23
CA THR A 34 -1.52 1.00 20.64
C THR A 34 -1.88 -0.23 21.45
N THR A 35 -1.10 -1.32 21.35
CA THR A 35 -1.40 -2.58 22.03
C THR A 35 -0.50 -2.78 23.25
N SER A 36 -1.07 -3.21 24.36
CA SER A 36 -0.36 -3.55 25.59
C SER A 36 -0.55 -5.01 26.00
N GLY A 37 0.29 -5.50 26.92
CA GLY A 37 0.18 -6.85 27.48
C GLY A 37 0.62 -7.95 26.51
N THR A 38 0.07 -9.15 26.68
CA THR A 38 0.45 -10.36 25.92
C THR A 38 0.14 -10.26 24.43
N LEU A 39 -0.83 -9.42 24.03
CA LEU A 39 -1.19 -9.21 22.64
C LEU A 39 -0.23 -8.30 21.87
N ARG A 40 0.69 -7.60 22.55
CA ARG A 40 1.54 -6.60 21.92
C ARG A 40 2.43 -7.19 20.81
N ILE A 41 3.15 -8.27 21.11
CA ILE A 41 4.03 -8.95 20.15
C ILE A 41 3.23 -9.52 18.96
N PRO A 42 2.17 -10.34 19.17
CA PRO A 42 1.42 -10.88 18.05
C PRO A 42 0.72 -9.79 17.22
N ALA A 43 0.27 -8.68 17.80
CA ALA A 43 -0.27 -7.56 17.03
C ALA A 43 0.80 -6.85 16.19
N THR A 44 1.98 -6.63 16.76
CA THR A 44 3.12 -5.96 16.10
C THR A 44 3.60 -6.72 14.86
N ILE A 45 3.56 -8.05 14.90
CA ILE A 45 3.96 -8.91 13.77
C ILE A 45 2.75 -9.21 12.86
N GLY A 46 1.61 -9.52 13.47
CA GLY A 46 0.40 -9.95 12.77
C GLY A 46 -0.17 -8.87 11.87
N LEU A 47 -0.21 -7.61 12.32
CA LEU A 47 -0.79 -6.53 11.50
C LEU A 47 0.00 -6.29 10.20
N PRO A 48 1.35 -6.14 10.21
CA PRO A 48 2.12 -6.05 8.97
C PRO A 48 2.02 -7.30 8.08
N LEU A 49 2.01 -8.50 8.67
CA LEU A 49 1.86 -9.73 7.89
C LEU A 49 0.49 -9.85 7.22
N LEU A 50 -0.58 -9.46 7.91
CA LEU A 50 -1.92 -9.42 7.33
C LEU A 50 -2.00 -8.41 6.19
N ALA A 51 -1.39 -7.22 6.35
CA ALA A 51 -1.32 -6.23 5.28
C ALA A 51 -0.56 -6.77 4.05
N ALA A 52 0.61 -7.39 4.26
CA ALA A 52 1.40 -7.98 3.19
C ALA A 52 0.68 -9.15 2.49
N ALA A 53 0.02 -10.02 3.26
CA ALA A 53 -0.76 -11.13 2.75
C ALA A 53 -1.95 -10.63 1.92
N ALA A 54 -2.69 -9.63 2.42
CA ALA A 54 -3.81 -9.03 1.69
C ALA A 54 -3.32 -8.40 0.38
N TRP A 55 -2.20 -7.67 0.41
CA TRP A 55 -1.61 -7.05 -0.77
C TRP A 55 -1.18 -8.06 -1.83
N GLY A 56 -0.57 -9.18 -1.43
CA GLY A 56 -0.12 -10.23 -2.35
C GLY A 56 -1.24 -11.13 -2.87
N THR A 57 -2.27 -11.35 -2.05
CA THR A 57 -3.38 -12.27 -2.38
C THR A 57 -4.39 -11.64 -3.33
N PHE A 58 -4.79 -10.39 -3.05
CA PHE A 58 -5.84 -9.71 -3.78
C PHE A 58 -5.27 -8.84 -4.89
N ALA A 59 -5.21 -9.36 -6.11
CA ALA A 59 -4.67 -8.64 -7.25
C ALA A 59 -5.67 -8.67 -8.41
N THR A 60 -5.74 -7.58 -9.17
CA THR A 60 -6.49 -7.54 -10.43
C THR A 60 -5.76 -8.40 -11.46
N ALA A 61 -6.48 -9.32 -12.11
CA ALA A 61 -5.95 -10.33 -13.05
C ALA A 61 -4.92 -9.81 -14.06
N ARG A 62 -5.13 -8.58 -14.54
CA ARG A 62 -4.32 -7.94 -15.58
C ARG A 62 -3.14 -7.11 -15.08
N ALA A 63 -3.00 -6.93 -13.76
CA ALA A 63 -1.93 -6.14 -13.16
C ALA A 63 -0.70 -6.96 -12.75
N GLN A 64 -0.77 -8.30 -12.81
CA GLN A 64 0.37 -9.16 -12.53
C GLN A 64 1.14 -9.49 -13.80
N VAL A 65 2.47 -9.44 -13.72
CA VAL A 65 3.38 -9.78 -14.82
C VAL A 65 3.19 -11.23 -15.27
N SER A 66 2.86 -12.14 -14.34
CA SER A 66 2.57 -13.55 -14.60
C SER A 66 1.13 -13.82 -15.05
N GLY A 67 0.23 -12.83 -15.00
CA GLY A 67 -1.20 -13.01 -15.31
C GLY A 67 -1.95 -13.93 -14.35
N THR A 68 -1.37 -14.28 -13.20
CA THR A 68 -1.97 -15.18 -12.20
C THR A 68 -2.08 -14.45 -10.87
N SER A 69 -3.30 -14.11 -10.46
CA SER A 69 -3.63 -13.61 -9.14
C SER A 69 -4.26 -14.72 -8.30
N VAL A 70 -3.98 -14.76 -7.00
CA VAL A 70 -4.56 -15.77 -6.09
C VAL A 70 -6.07 -15.54 -5.96
N VAL A 71 -6.48 -14.29 -5.75
CA VAL A 71 -7.87 -13.86 -5.77
C VAL A 71 -8.00 -12.62 -6.64
N GLU A 72 -8.78 -12.75 -7.72
CA GLU A 72 -9.14 -11.65 -8.61
C GLU A 72 -10.16 -10.73 -7.96
N ILE A 73 -9.84 -9.44 -7.89
CA ILE A 73 -10.76 -8.41 -7.40
C ILE A 73 -10.89 -7.25 -8.40
N PRO A 74 -12.04 -6.54 -8.44
CA PRO A 74 -12.21 -5.32 -9.22
C PRO A 74 -11.16 -4.27 -8.89
N GLY A 75 -10.79 -3.43 -9.86
CA GLY A 75 -9.73 -2.43 -9.69
C GLY A 75 -10.07 -1.38 -8.63
N VAL A 76 -11.34 -1.04 -8.46
CA VAL A 76 -11.82 -0.16 -7.38
C VAL A 76 -11.55 -0.76 -6.00
N LEU A 77 -11.79 -2.07 -5.82
CA LEU A 77 -11.49 -2.74 -4.56
C LEU A 77 -9.98 -2.85 -4.33
N ARG A 78 -9.20 -3.07 -5.39
CA ARG A 78 -7.74 -3.05 -5.31
C ARG A 78 -7.23 -1.68 -4.88
N LEU A 79 -7.77 -0.61 -5.46
CA LEU A 79 -7.43 0.76 -5.06
C LEU A 79 -7.81 1.03 -3.61
N GLY A 80 -8.99 0.58 -3.17
CA GLY A 80 -9.41 0.68 -1.77
C GLY A 80 -8.44 -0.03 -0.81
N LEU A 81 -7.97 -1.22 -1.17
CA LEU A 81 -6.96 -1.96 -0.41
C LEU A 81 -5.62 -1.21 -0.34
N GLU A 82 -5.18 -0.65 -1.46
CA GLU A 82 -3.92 0.12 -1.52
C GLU A 82 -3.99 1.37 -0.66
N LEU A 83 -5.09 2.11 -0.72
CA LEU A 83 -5.34 3.28 0.12
C LEU A 83 -5.49 2.89 1.59
N LEU A 84 -6.09 1.74 1.90
CA LEU A 84 -6.21 1.25 3.28
C LEU A 84 -4.83 0.96 3.88
N ILE A 85 -3.96 0.29 3.14
CA ILE A 85 -2.65 -0.13 3.64
C ILE A 85 -1.66 1.05 3.65
N LEU A 86 -1.50 1.75 2.52
CA LEU A 86 -0.57 2.88 2.43
C LEU A 86 -1.12 4.12 3.16
N GLY A 87 -2.39 4.46 2.99
CA GLY A 87 -3.02 5.55 3.74
C GLY A 87 -3.15 5.23 5.23
N GLY A 88 -3.38 3.97 5.59
CA GLY A 88 -3.37 3.51 6.98
C GLY A 88 -2.02 3.75 7.67
N ALA A 89 -0.91 3.60 6.95
CA ALA A 89 0.41 3.94 7.49
C ALA A 89 0.57 5.44 7.79
N ALA A 90 0.03 6.31 6.94
CA ALA A 90 0.01 7.75 7.20
C ALA A 90 -0.80 8.09 8.47
N LEU A 91 -1.98 7.47 8.62
CA LEU A 91 -2.84 7.63 9.80
C LEU A 91 -2.15 7.09 11.07
N ALA A 92 -1.49 5.93 10.97
CA ALA A 92 -0.70 5.34 12.04
C ALA A 92 0.42 6.27 12.52
N LEU A 93 1.19 6.86 11.61
CA LEU A 93 2.23 7.84 11.94
C LEU A 93 1.66 9.09 12.61
N PHE A 94 0.50 9.56 12.14
CA PHE A 94 -0.17 10.72 12.71
C PHE A 94 -0.69 10.43 14.13
N ASP A 95 -1.30 9.26 14.35
CA ASP A 95 -1.83 8.81 15.64
C ASP A 95 -0.72 8.64 16.70
N MET A 96 0.45 8.14 16.31
CA MET A 96 1.65 8.11 17.18
C MET A 96 2.24 9.51 17.46
N GLY A 97 1.62 10.59 16.97
CA GLY A 97 2.09 11.97 17.16
C GLY A 97 3.31 12.33 16.29
N SER A 98 3.75 11.46 15.39
CA SER A 98 4.91 11.64 14.52
C SER A 98 4.57 12.52 13.31
N ARG A 99 4.28 13.81 13.57
CA ARG A 99 3.79 14.76 12.55
C ARG A 99 4.72 14.89 11.35
N THR A 100 6.02 15.07 11.57
CA THR A 100 6.98 15.26 10.46
C THR A 100 7.07 14.01 9.57
N PRO A 101 7.28 12.79 10.11
CA PRO A 101 7.19 11.56 9.31
C PRO A 101 5.83 11.37 8.62
N ALA A 102 4.72 11.64 9.29
CA ALA A 102 3.39 11.50 8.72
C ALA A 102 3.18 12.42 7.51
N LEU A 103 3.57 13.70 7.63
CA LEU A 103 3.48 14.67 6.54
C LEU A 103 4.38 14.30 5.36
N PHE A 104 5.62 13.93 5.64
CA PHE A 104 6.57 13.53 4.60
C PHE A 104 6.07 12.29 3.84
N TYR A 105 5.68 11.24 4.58
CA TYR A 105 5.14 10.01 4.00
C TYR A 105 3.89 10.30 3.16
N SER A 106 2.94 11.08 3.69
CA SER A 106 1.72 11.45 2.97
C SER A 106 2.01 12.23 1.69
N ALA A 107 2.96 13.17 1.74
CA ALA A 107 3.35 13.95 0.56
C ALA A 107 3.95 13.06 -0.54
N VAL A 108 4.83 12.13 -0.16
CA VAL A 108 5.42 11.17 -1.10
C VAL A 108 4.36 10.22 -1.66
N LEU A 109 3.41 9.76 -0.84
CA LEU A 109 2.27 8.95 -1.29
C LEU A 109 1.40 9.69 -2.31
N VAL A 110 1.04 10.94 -2.03
CA VAL A 110 0.27 11.78 -2.98
C VAL A 110 1.04 11.98 -4.28
N LEU A 111 2.34 12.29 -4.20
CA LEU A 111 3.18 12.44 -5.39
C LEU A 111 3.19 11.14 -6.22
N GLN A 112 3.34 9.99 -5.56
CA GLN A 112 3.31 8.69 -6.23
C GLN A 112 1.96 8.43 -6.93
N LEU A 113 0.84 8.76 -6.30
CA LEU A 113 -0.49 8.64 -6.90
C LEU A 113 -0.63 9.55 -8.13
N LEU A 114 -0.10 10.76 -8.08
CA LEU A 114 -0.10 11.69 -9.22
C LEU A 114 0.78 11.19 -10.38
N MET A 115 1.96 10.65 -10.07
CA MET A 115 2.88 10.08 -11.07
C MET A 115 2.30 8.82 -11.73
N THR A 116 1.44 8.08 -11.01
CA THR A 116 0.83 6.84 -11.50
C THR A 116 -0.67 6.99 -11.83
N LYS A 117 -1.12 8.21 -12.16
CA LYS A 117 -2.53 8.51 -12.47
C LYS A 117 -3.14 7.62 -13.56
N ASP A 118 -2.36 7.23 -14.57
CA ASP A 118 -2.88 6.42 -15.68
C ASP A 118 -3.25 5.01 -15.20
N ARG A 119 -2.50 4.49 -14.21
CA ARG A 119 -2.81 3.23 -13.52
C ARG A 119 -4.07 3.38 -12.66
N LEU A 120 -4.22 4.50 -11.95
CA LEU A 120 -5.41 4.78 -11.14
C LEU A 120 -6.66 4.83 -12.01
N TRP A 121 -6.61 5.54 -13.13
CA TRP A 121 -7.71 5.58 -14.10
C TRP A 121 -8.03 4.22 -14.67
N TRP A 122 -7.03 3.39 -14.93
CA TRP A 122 -7.26 2.03 -15.39
C TRP A 122 -7.99 1.18 -14.34
N LEU A 123 -7.55 1.24 -13.07
CA LEU A 123 -8.18 0.55 -11.93
C LEU A 123 -9.60 1.02 -11.64
N LEU A 124 -9.92 2.29 -11.90
CA LEU A 124 -11.28 2.80 -11.70
C LEU A 124 -12.26 2.30 -12.78
N ASN A 125 -11.75 1.91 -13.94
CA ASN A 125 -12.56 1.53 -15.11
C ASN A 125 -12.60 0.00 -15.35
N HIS A 126 -11.93 -0.81 -14.52
CA HIS A 126 -11.85 -2.28 -14.63
C HIS A 126 -12.04 -2.94 -13.27
#